data_AF-A0A3M1MPZ0-F1
#
_entry.id   AF-A0A3M1MPZ0-F1
#
_cell.length_a   1.000
_cell.length_b   1.000
_cell.length_c   1.000
_cell.angle_alpha   90.00
_cell.angle_beta   90.00
_cell.angle_gamma   90.00
#
_symmetry.space_group_name_H-M   'P 1'
#
loop_
_entity.id
_entity.type
_entity.pdbx_description
1 polymer ?
#
loop_
_entity_poly.entity_id
_entity_poly.type
_entity_poly.pdbx_seq_one_letter_code
_entity_poly.pdbx_strand_id
1 'polypeptide(L)'
;MPPSVPLHAAEPARSPLARWWAGWRRRQALQRARRRGYVRFRLTREGIHFVGILVFIFFGAVVRDINLLILLAGAMIGVLLLQWRFNVSTLVGLTVSRRGPAYTAVGQPADIEIRVDNPKHWLGAWLVLIEDPIERVEPQRSKTVLSGRCLIDRVPPRGWAEGRYRLLFHQRGLYRVRSTTISTRYPLGLGRGWREADQQLELIVHPPQGELSPRIDWLLDQERVGQSRAATSVGVHEGEFYGLRPWATGDSKRWIHWRTTARLGHLSVRQFEHRQQRQINVLLDVYDSDGVSRGDSVEKAISFVATLARQMVRASRDSLSVAVAAHQAQAFTSVHSPVLLVHLLDNLAVVKPSNAPPIEEALRALSVSLMQHSNLLIISTRPDQMEHVFQRLEGTPLHRLLARARIRWIDVTAGQLDDYFQLPFPEKEEGSMQTHGEREHYGSGSRQAIAP
;
A
#
# COMPACT_ATOMS: atom_id res chain seq x y z
N MET A 1 57.18 -3.34 15.50
CA MET A 1 56.62 -4.65 15.89
C MET A 1 56.58 -4.64 17.42
N PRO A 2 55.44 -4.92 18.09
CA PRO A 2 54.58 -6.10 17.87
C PRO A 2 53.06 -5.69 17.82
N PRO A 3 52.04 -6.55 18.02
CA PRO A 3 50.90 -6.68 17.10
C PRO A 3 49.57 -6.11 17.64
N SER A 4 48.64 -5.88 16.71
CA SER A 4 47.25 -5.48 16.93
C SER A 4 46.39 -6.59 17.52
N VAL A 5 45.71 -6.32 18.65
CA VAL A 5 44.61 -7.12 19.21
C VAL A 5 43.27 -6.54 18.71
N PRO A 6 42.28 -7.37 18.29
CA PRO A 6 41.02 -6.86 17.76
C PRO A 6 40.02 -6.47 18.88
N LEU A 7 39.37 -5.32 18.72
CA LEU A 7 38.26 -4.86 19.54
C LEU A 7 36.98 -5.64 19.17
N HIS A 8 36.53 -6.50 20.08
CA HIS A 8 35.16 -7.01 20.08
C HIS A 8 34.18 -5.84 20.29
N ALA A 9 33.30 -5.61 19.32
CA ALA A 9 32.16 -4.72 19.49
C ALA A 9 31.16 -5.34 20.48
N ALA A 10 30.96 -4.68 21.62
CA ALA A 10 29.93 -5.04 22.59
C ALA A 10 28.54 -4.62 22.06
N GLU A 11 27.60 -5.57 22.03
CA GLU A 11 26.18 -5.29 21.77
C GLU A 11 25.60 -4.33 22.85
N PRO A 12 24.74 -3.36 22.48
CA PRO A 12 24.14 -2.47 23.46
C PRO A 12 23.12 -3.22 24.34
N ALA A 13 23.43 -3.31 25.63
CA ALA A 13 22.57 -3.87 26.67
C ALA A 13 21.21 -3.13 26.75
N ARG A 14 20.12 -3.86 26.47
CA ARG A 14 18.74 -3.37 26.61
C ARG A 14 18.42 -3.13 28.09
N SER A 15 18.17 -1.87 28.47
CA SER A 15 18.04 -1.45 29.86
C SER A 15 16.89 -2.15 30.62
N PRO A 16 17.02 -2.41 31.94
CA PRO A 16 15.97 -3.01 32.78
C PRO A 16 14.67 -2.19 32.79
N LEU A 17 14.78 -0.87 32.65
CA LEU A 17 13.65 0.05 32.60
C LEU A 17 12.80 -0.16 31.34
N ALA A 18 13.41 -0.43 30.17
CA ALA A 18 12.66 -0.75 28.96
C ALA A 18 11.81 -2.03 29.11
N ARG A 19 12.31 -3.03 29.84
CA ARG A 19 11.56 -4.26 30.19
C ARG A 19 10.41 -3.98 31.16
N TRP A 20 10.61 -3.11 32.14
CA TRP A 20 9.59 -2.71 33.10
C TRP A 20 8.44 -1.91 32.44
N TRP A 21 8.77 -0.97 31.54
CA TRP A 21 7.79 -0.20 30.77
C TRP A 21 7.01 -1.05 29.75
N ALA A 22 7.67 -2.03 29.10
CA ALA A 22 7.00 -3.01 28.26
C ALA A 22 6.03 -3.92 29.07
N GLY A 23 6.42 -4.28 30.30
CA GLY A 23 5.57 -5.02 31.24
C GLY A 23 4.36 -4.23 31.72
N TRP A 24 4.53 -2.93 32.01
CA TRP A 24 3.43 -2.04 32.41
C TRP A 24 2.44 -1.79 31.26
N ARG A 25 2.93 -1.58 30.02
CA ARG A 25 2.08 -1.49 28.81
C ARG A 25 1.31 -2.80 28.56
N ARG A 26 1.93 -3.97 28.76
CA ARG A 26 1.24 -5.28 28.71
C ARG A 26 0.15 -5.41 29.78
N ARG A 27 0.40 -4.97 31.02
CA ARG A 27 -0.61 -5.01 32.10
C ARG A 27 -1.79 -4.08 31.84
N GLN A 28 -1.55 -2.88 31.31
CA GLN A 28 -2.63 -1.97 30.89
C GLN A 28 -3.40 -2.49 29.67
N ALA A 29 -2.73 -3.12 28.71
CA ALA A 29 -3.38 -3.79 27.56
C ALA A 29 -4.26 -4.96 28.03
N LEU A 30 -3.82 -5.75 29.00
CA LEU A 30 -4.59 -6.85 29.61
C LEU A 30 -5.80 -6.36 30.40
N GLN A 31 -5.69 -5.24 31.12
CA GLN A 31 -6.81 -4.61 31.83
C GLN A 31 -7.85 -3.99 30.88
N ARG A 32 -7.42 -3.44 29.73
CA ARG A 32 -8.33 -2.95 28.67
C ARG A 32 -8.98 -4.12 27.90
N ALA A 33 -8.23 -5.19 27.63
CA ALA A 33 -8.75 -6.41 26.99
C ALA A 33 -9.80 -7.14 27.86
N ARG A 34 -9.67 -7.08 29.19
CA ARG A 34 -10.69 -7.59 30.13
C ARG A 34 -11.99 -6.77 30.15
N ARG A 35 -11.97 -5.50 29.73
CA ARG A 35 -13.09 -4.56 29.93
C ARG A 35 -14.03 -4.35 28.74
N ARG A 36 -13.79 -4.92 27.54
CA ARG A 36 -14.52 -4.48 26.32
C ARG A 36 -15.07 -5.53 25.34
N GLY A 37 -15.22 -6.80 25.71
CA GLY A 37 -15.96 -7.74 24.84
C GLY A 37 -16.62 -8.85 25.61
N TYR A 38 -17.94 -8.75 25.83
CA TYR A 38 -18.74 -9.92 26.18
C TYR A 38 -18.56 -10.98 25.08
N VAL A 39 -18.12 -12.19 25.44
CA VAL A 39 -18.10 -13.30 24.50
C VAL A 39 -19.54 -13.64 24.18
N ARG A 40 -19.92 -13.44 22.92
CA ARG A 40 -21.23 -13.86 22.41
C ARG A 40 -21.15 -15.34 22.10
N PHE A 41 -22.27 -16.03 22.31
CA PHE A 41 -22.39 -17.46 22.06
C PHE A 41 -23.66 -17.73 21.26
N ARG A 42 -23.57 -18.62 20.27
CA ARG A 42 -24.70 -19.08 19.47
C ARG A 42 -24.55 -20.58 19.23
N LEU A 43 -25.65 -21.31 19.36
CA LEU A 43 -25.71 -22.72 18.98
C LEU A 43 -25.50 -22.86 17.47
N THR A 44 -24.70 -23.84 17.08
CA THR A 44 -24.57 -24.25 15.67
C THR A 44 -25.76 -25.08 15.25
N ARG A 45 -25.82 -25.48 13.98
CA ARG A 45 -26.87 -26.38 13.49
C ARG A 45 -26.82 -27.72 14.23
N GLU A 46 -25.62 -28.23 14.46
CA GLU A 46 -25.34 -29.46 15.22
C GLU A 46 -25.77 -29.30 16.68
N GLY A 47 -25.50 -28.14 17.28
CA GLY A 47 -25.99 -27.81 18.62
C GLY A 47 -27.51 -27.78 18.74
N ILE A 48 -28.21 -27.28 17.72
CA ILE A 48 -29.68 -27.28 17.70
C ILE A 48 -30.22 -28.71 17.62
N HIS A 49 -29.64 -29.56 16.76
CA HIS A 49 -30.01 -30.98 16.70
C HIS A 49 -29.77 -31.68 18.04
N PHE A 50 -28.64 -31.41 18.69
CA PHE A 50 -28.32 -31.95 20.01
C PHE A 50 -29.34 -31.53 21.08
N VAL A 51 -29.75 -30.25 21.08
CA VAL A 51 -30.80 -29.75 21.97
C VAL A 51 -32.15 -30.40 21.68
N GLY A 52 -32.49 -30.64 20.41
CA GLY A 52 -33.71 -31.37 20.04
C GLY A 52 -33.75 -32.79 20.60
N ILE A 53 -32.64 -33.53 20.49
CA ILE A 53 -32.49 -34.87 21.07
C ILE A 53 -32.58 -34.81 22.61
N LEU A 54 -31.93 -33.82 23.23
CA LEU A 54 -32.00 -33.60 24.67
C LEU A 54 -33.45 -33.39 25.15
N VAL A 55 -34.22 -32.53 24.47
CA VAL A 55 -35.63 -32.27 24.80
C VAL A 55 -36.46 -33.54 24.65
N PHE A 56 -36.25 -34.30 23.58
CA PHE A 56 -36.94 -35.57 23.36
C PHE A 56 -36.64 -36.60 24.46
N ILE A 57 -35.35 -36.79 24.80
CA ILE A 57 -34.92 -37.71 25.87
C ILE A 57 -35.46 -37.26 27.22
N PHE A 58 -35.36 -35.97 27.53
CA PHE A 58 -35.85 -35.39 28.78
C PHE A 58 -37.37 -35.59 28.93
N PHE A 59 -38.14 -35.32 27.87
CA PHE A 59 -39.58 -35.57 27.86
C PHE A 59 -39.91 -37.05 28.08
N GLY A 60 -39.25 -37.95 27.36
CA GLY A 60 -39.42 -39.39 27.54
C GLY A 60 -39.04 -39.88 28.94
N ALA A 61 -38.02 -39.26 29.55
CA ALA A 61 -37.59 -39.56 30.92
C ALA A 61 -38.65 -39.20 31.95
N VAL A 62 -39.26 -38.02 31.81
CA VAL A 62 -40.30 -37.50 32.72
C VAL A 62 -41.61 -38.27 32.57
N VAL A 63 -41.99 -38.64 31.35
CA VAL A 63 -43.26 -39.36 31.11
C VAL A 63 -43.20 -40.81 31.60
N ARG A 64 -42.03 -41.45 31.54
CA ARG A 64 -41.88 -42.88 31.87
C ARG A 64 -41.22 -43.14 33.22
N ASP A 65 -40.83 -42.09 33.95
CA ASP A 65 -40.06 -42.17 35.20
C ASP A 65 -38.79 -43.04 35.10
N ILE A 66 -38.13 -43.00 33.92
CA ILE A 66 -36.93 -43.81 33.68
C ILE A 66 -35.70 -43.03 34.14
N ASN A 67 -35.17 -43.40 35.32
CA ASN A 67 -33.99 -42.80 35.93
C ASN A 67 -32.75 -42.72 34.99
N LEU A 68 -32.55 -43.73 34.14
CA LEU A 68 -31.43 -43.76 33.19
C LEU A 68 -31.51 -42.62 32.16
N LEU A 69 -32.72 -42.31 31.67
CA LEU A 69 -32.92 -41.21 30.71
C LEU A 69 -32.72 -39.84 31.38
N ILE A 70 -33.07 -39.71 32.67
CA ILE A 70 -32.78 -38.50 33.46
C ILE A 70 -31.27 -38.28 33.57
N LEU A 71 -30.53 -39.33 33.91
CA LEU A 71 -29.06 -39.27 34.01
C LEU A 71 -28.41 -38.92 32.66
N LEU A 72 -28.91 -39.52 31.56
CA LEU A 72 -28.46 -39.21 30.20
C LEU A 72 -28.74 -37.75 29.83
N ALA A 73 -29.95 -37.24 30.09
CA ALA A 73 -30.30 -35.84 29.85
C ALA A 73 -29.40 -34.89 30.66
N GLY A 74 -29.13 -35.22 31.93
CA GLY A 74 -28.19 -34.48 32.78
C GLY A 74 -26.76 -34.45 32.21
N ALA A 75 -26.26 -35.59 31.73
CA ALA A 75 -24.94 -35.66 31.08
C ALA A 75 -24.88 -34.80 29.80
N MET A 76 -25.93 -34.83 28.97
CA MET A 76 -26.04 -34.00 27.77
C MET A 76 -26.07 -32.50 28.09
N ILE A 77 -26.79 -32.08 29.13
CA ILE A 77 -26.74 -30.70 29.64
C ILE A 77 -25.32 -30.34 30.08
N GLY A 78 -24.65 -31.26 30.81
CA GLY A 78 -23.25 -31.11 31.21
C GLY A 78 -22.32 -30.85 30.01
N VAL A 79 -22.51 -31.57 28.90
CA VAL A 79 -21.75 -31.37 27.65
C VAL A 79 -21.99 -29.97 27.06
N LEU A 80 -23.23 -29.49 27.03
CA LEU A 80 -23.55 -28.13 26.54
C LEU A 80 -22.92 -27.04 27.41
N LEU A 81 -22.99 -27.19 28.73
CA LEU A 81 -22.37 -26.27 29.68
C LEU A 81 -20.85 -26.27 29.55
N LEU A 82 -20.25 -27.45 29.36
CA LEU A 82 -18.81 -27.61 29.13
C LEU A 82 -18.39 -26.94 27.82
N GLN A 83 -19.15 -27.13 26.74
CA GLN A 83 -18.93 -26.46 25.45
C GLN A 83 -19.00 -24.93 25.56
N TRP A 84 -20.02 -24.40 26.24
CA TRP A 84 -20.15 -22.97 26.48
C TRP A 84 -18.94 -22.43 27.27
N ARG A 85 -18.57 -23.13 28.34
CA ARG A 85 -17.43 -22.75 29.19
C ARG A 85 -16.10 -22.79 28.42
N PHE A 86 -15.85 -23.82 27.60
CA PHE A 86 -14.65 -23.87 26.75
C PHE A 86 -14.59 -22.73 25.74
N ASN A 87 -15.69 -22.40 25.07
CA ASN A 87 -15.75 -21.27 24.13
C ASN A 87 -15.39 -19.95 24.81
N VAL A 88 -16.02 -19.66 25.96
CA VAL A 88 -15.76 -18.44 26.73
C VAL A 88 -14.31 -18.42 27.21
N SER A 89 -13.86 -19.48 27.88
CA SER A 89 -12.50 -19.56 28.43
C SER A 89 -11.42 -19.49 27.34
N THR A 90 -11.68 -20.01 26.14
CA THR A 90 -10.77 -19.95 24.98
C THR A 90 -10.56 -18.51 24.51
N LEU A 91 -11.64 -17.73 24.39
CA LEU A 91 -11.61 -16.40 23.77
C LEU A 91 -11.25 -15.27 24.72
N VAL A 92 -11.63 -15.39 26.00
CA VAL A 92 -11.35 -14.36 27.01
C VAL A 92 -9.84 -14.18 27.19
N GLY A 93 -9.40 -12.93 27.07
CA GLY A 93 -8.01 -12.53 27.32
C GLY A 93 -7.05 -12.74 26.15
N LEU A 94 -7.46 -13.35 25.03
CA LEU A 94 -6.60 -13.41 23.84
C LEU A 94 -6.30 -11.99 23.32
N THR A 95 -5.11 -11.77 22.77
CA THR A 95 -4.78 -10.52 22.10
C THR A 95 -4.31 -10.82 20.70
N VAL A 96 -4.82 -10.08 19.73
CA VAL A 96 -4.41 -10.19 18.33
C VAL A 96 -3.53 -8.99 18.02
N SER A 97 -2.49 -9.22 17.24
CA SER A 97 -1.61 -8.23 16.65
C SER A 97 -1.42 -8.53 15.16
N ARG A 98 -1.30 -7.48 14.35
CA ARG A 98 -1.12 -7.59 12.90
C ARG A 98 0.20 -6.97 12.49
N ARG A 99 0.81 -7.55 11.47
CA ARG A 99 1.87 -6.93 10.69
C ARG A 99 1.53 -7.12 9.23
N GLY A 100 1.57 -6.03 8.48
CA GLY A 100 1.38 -6.03 7.04
C GLY A 100 2.34 -5.04 6.41
N PRO A 101 2.42 -5.04 5.08
CA PRO A 101 3.14 -4.00 4.38
C PRO A 101 2.47 -2.64 4.63
N ALA A 102 3.25 -1.56 4.62
CA ALA A 102 2.70 -0.21 4.75
C ALA A 102 1.82 0.17 3.54
N TYR A 103 2.17 -0.35 2.37
CA TYR A 103 1.43 -0.16 1.13
C TYR A 103 1.50 -1.42 0.25
N THR A 104 0.53 -1.57 -0.66
CA THR A 104 0.57 -2.53 -1.77
C THR A 104 0.11 -1.84 -3.04
N ALA A 105 0.24 -2.46 -4.21
CA ALA A 105 -0.34 -1.96 -5.45
C ALA A 105 -1.61 -2.75 -5.82
N VAL A 106 -2.51 -2.14 -6.58
CA VAL A 106 -3.65 -2.86 -7.20
C VAL A 106 -3.12 -4.06 -8.00
N GLY A 107 -3.79 -5.20 -7.85
CA GLY A 107 -3.42 -6.46 -8.51
C GLY A 107 -2.22 -7.17 -7.89
N GLN A 108 -1.60 -6.64 -6.83
CA GLN A 108 -0.53 -7.31 -6.09
C GLN A 108 -1.06 -7.89 -4.78
N PRO A 109 -0.76 -9.17 -4.46
CA PRO A 109 -1.20 -9.79 -3.23
C PRO A 109 -0.52 -9.15 -2.01
N ALA A 110 -1.30 -8.71 -1.03
CA ALA A 110 -0.81 -8.25 0.25
C ALA A 110 -0.82 -9.40 1.27
N ASP A 111 0.35 -9.78 1.76
CA ASP A 111 0.51 -10.71 2.88
C ASP A 111 0.28 -9.98 4.21
N ILE A 112 -0.71 -10.43 4.99
CA ILE A 112 -0.97 -9.93 6.34
C ILE A 112 -0.67 -11.03 7.33
N GLU A 113 0.31 -10.79 8.20
CA GLU A 113 0.68 -11.64 9.31
C GLU A 113 -0.19 -11.31 10.52
N ILE A 114 -0.78 -12.34 11.11
CA ILE A 114 -1.51 -12.26 12.35
C ILE A 114 -0.74 -13.00 13.43
N ARG A 115 -0.60 -12.36 14.58
CA ARG A 115 -0.07 -12.96 15.79
C ARG A 115 -1.12 -12.94 16.88
N VAL A 116 -1.38 -14.10 17.46
CA VAL A 116 -2.27 -14.26 18.61
C VAL A 116 -1.45 -14.57 19.85
N ASP A 117 -1.51 -13.72 20.86
CA ASP A 117 -0.89 -13.95 22.15
C ASP A 117 -1.94 -14.45 23.15
N ASN A 118 -1.58 -15.49 23.90
CA ASN A 118 -2.38 -16.06 24.96
C ASN A 118 -1.73 -15.81 26.33
N PRO A 119 -2.23 -14.83 27.11
CA PRO A 119 -1.65 -14.52 28.42
C PRO A 119 -2.03 -15.53 29.52
N LYS A 120 -2.98 -16.44 29.24
CA LYS A 120 -3.51 -17.38 30.25
C LYS A 120 -2.44 -18.38 30.66
N HIS A 121 -2.44 -18.75 31.94
CA HIS A 121 -1.41 -19.65 32.50
C HIS A 121 -1.74 -21.13 32.37
N TRP A 122 -3.03 -21.50 32.36
CA TRP A 122 -3.46 -22.90 32.37
C TRP A 122 -4.10 -23.34 31.06
N LEU A 123 -4.96 -22.51 30.47
CA LEU A 123 -5.74 -22.87 29.29
C LEU A 123 -5.08 -22.35 28.01
N GLY A 124 -4.83 -23.27 27.09
CA GLY A 124 -4.54 -22.94 25.70
C GLY A 124 -5.75 -22.33 25.02
N ALA A 125 -5.57 -21.92 23.77
CA ALA A 125 -6.66 -21.66 22.86
C ALA A 125 -6.52 -22.57 21.65
N TRP A 126 -7.60 -23.22 21.24
CA TRP A 126 -7.61 -24.18 20.15
C TRP A 126 -8.61 -23.77 19.09
N LEU A 127 -8.26 -24.01 17.82
CA LEU A 127 -9.10 -23.72 16.66
C LEU A 127 -9.71 -22.31 16.73
N VAL A 128 -8.83 -21.32 16.80
CA VAL A 128 -9.20 -19.91 16.84
C VAL A 128 -9.26 -19.39 15.42
N LEU A 129 -10.46 -19.06 14.94
CA LEU A 129 -10.68 -18.41 13.67
C LEU A 129 -10.68 -16.90 13.85
N ILE A 130 -9.85 -16.23 13.06
CA ILE A 130 -9.73 -14.78 13.01
C ILE A 130 -10.33 -14.33 11.68
N GLU A 131 -11.30 -13.44 11.75
CA GLU A 131 -11.96 -12.83 10.60
C GLU A 131 -11.75 -11.32 10.68
N ASP A 132 -11.01 -10.77 9.71
CA ASP A 132 -10.73 -9.35 9.58
C ASP A 132 -11.56 -8.76 8.44
N PRO A 133 -12.61 -7.96 8.72
CA PRO A 133 -13.27 -7.17 7.71
C PRO A 133 -12.38 -5.97 7.37
N ILE A 134 -11.93 -5.91 6.12
CA ILE A 134 -11.15 -4.82 5.56
C ILE A 134 -12.08 -3.96 4.70
N GLU A 135 -12.25 -2.72 5.11
CA GLU A 135 -13.12 -1.75 4.45
C GLU A 135 -12.27 -0.65 3.81
N ARG A 136 -12.66 -0.17 2.63
CA ARG A 136 -12.09 1.03 2.02
C ARG A 136 -12.56 2.27 2.80
N VAL A 137 -11.62 3.09 3.24
CA VAL A 137 -11.83 4.35 3.98
C VAL A 137 -12.10 5.47 2.96
N GLU A 138 -13.22 5.43 2.24
CA GLU A 138 -13.62 6.54 1.35
C GLU A 138 -15.11 6.42 0.92
N PRO A 139 -15.83 7.53 0.64
CA PRO A 139 -17.28 7.54 0.50
C PRO A 139 -17.70 7.32 -0.95
N GLN A 140 -17.86 6.06 -1.36
CA GLN A 140 -18.71 5.71 -2.49
C GLN A 140 -19.69 4.62 -2.06
N ARG A 141 -20.88 4.61 -2.66
CA ARG A 141 -22.09 3.86 -2.27
C ARG A 141 -21.91 2.35 -2.03
N SER A 142 -20.78 1.77 -2.44
CA SER A 142 -20.45 0.36 -2.23
C SER A 142 -19.31 0.22 -1.23
N LYS A 143 -19.63 -0.24 -0.01
CA LYS A 143 -18.64 -0.78 0.92
C LYS A 143 -18.14 -2.10 0.33
N THR A 144 -17.05 -2.06 -0.43
CA THR A 144 -16.33 -3.29 -0.76
C THR A 144 -15.69 -3.77 0.53
N VAL A 145 -16.30 -4.79 1.15
CA VAL A 145 -15.79 -5.44 2.35
C VAL A 145 -15.02 -6.67 1.90
N LEU A 146 -13.69 -6.59 1.96
CA LEU A 146 -12.83 -7.76 1.86
C LEU A 146 -12.80 -8.45 3.23
N SER A 147 -12.65 -9.76 3.27
CA SER A 147 -12.56 -10.52 4.52
C SER A 147 -11.32 -11.39 4.54
N GLY A 148 -10.34 -10.98 5.33
CA GLY A 148 -9.18 -11.79 5.66
C GLY A 148 -9.58 -12.86 6.66
N ARG A 149 -9.19 -14.11 6.42
CA ARG A 149 -9.49 -15.22 7.34
C ARG A 149 -8.22 -15.99 7.64
N CYS A 150 -8.00 -16.26 8.91
CA CYS A 150 -6.87 -17.05 9.37
C CYS A 150 -7.32 -17.99 10.49
N LEU A 151 -7.02 -19.28 10.34
CA LEU A 151 -7.27 -20.27 11.37
C LEU A 151 -5.96 -20.53 12.12
N ILE A 152 -6.01 -20.40 13.43
CA ILE A 152 -4.90 -20.72 14.33
C ILE A 152 -5.25 -21.99 15.09
N ASP A 153 -4.51 -23.06 14.81
CA ASP A 153 -4.79 -24.39 15.34
C ASP A 153 -4.66 -24.43 16.87
N ARG A 154 -3.58 -23.85 17.39
CA ARG A 154 -3.30 -23.82 18.83
C ARG A 154 -2.46 -22.61 19.23
N VAL A 155 -2.86 -21.98 20.33
CA VAL A 155 -2.07 -20.99 21.06
C VAL A 155 -1.77 -21.53 22.46
N PRO A 156 -0.52 -21.88 22.79
CA PRO A 156 -0.19 -22.44 24.09
C PRO A 156 -0.43 -21.45 25.24
N PRO A 157 -0.63 -21.92 26.47
CA PRO A 157 -0.64 -21.05 27.66
C PRO A 157 0.66 -20.25 27.74
N ARG A 158 0.59 -18.96 28.12
CA ARG A 158 1.72 -18.01 28.17
C ARG A 158 2.52 -17.88 26.86
N GLY A 159 1.97 -18.32 25.74
CA GLY A 159 2.66 -18.29 24.45
C GLY A 159 1.91 -17.51 23.39
N TRP A 160 2.37 -17.68 22.16
CA TRP A 160 1.80 -17.05 20.98
C TRP A 160 1.82 -18.00 19.79
N ALA A 161 0.98 -17.71 18.81
CA ALA A 161 0.98 -18.40 17.52
C ALA A 161 0.80 -17.37 16.40
N GLU A 162 1.41 -17.65 15.27
CA GLU A 162 1.36 -16.82 14.07
C GLU A 162 0.58 -17.54 12.98
N GLY A 163 -0.11 -16.75 12.17
CA GLY A 163 -0.78 -17.17 10.94
C GLY A 163 -0.74 -16.05 9.92
N ARG A 164 -1.15 -16.34 8.69
CA ARG A 164 -1.14 -15.37 7.60
C ARG A 164 -2.35 -15.54 6.71
N TYR A 165 -2.76 -14.46 6.07
CA TYR A 165 -3.72 -14.49 4.98
C TYR A 165 -3.30 -13.49 3.89
N ARG A 166 -3.70 -13.79 2.65
CA ARG A 166 -3.44 -12.94 1.48
C ARG A 166 -4.69 -12.24 1.03
N LEU A 167 -4.55 -10.99 0.61
CA LEU A 167 -5.62 -10.22 0.00
C LEU A 167 -5.18 -9.67 -1.35
N LEU A 168 -6.12 -9.67 -2.31
CA LEU A 168 -5.95 -9.00 -3.59
C LEU A 168 -6.87 -7.79 -3.66
N PHE A 169 -6.30 -6.62 -3.91
CA PHE A 169 -7.05 -5.37 -4.02
C PHE A 169 -7.22 -4.99 -5.49
N HIS A 170 -8.46 -4.64 -5.84
CA HIS A 170 -8.85 -4.31 -7.22
C HIS A 170 -9.00 -2.79 -7.44
N GLN A 171 -8.98 -2.00 -6.37
CA GLN A 171 -9.12 -0.55 -6.41
C GLN A 171 -8.08 0.09 -5.51
N ARG A 172 -7.54 1.23 -5.93
CA ARG A 172 -6.62 2.03 -5.10
C ARG A 172 -7.38 2.71 -3.96
N GLY A 173 -6.68 3.05 -2.89
CA GLY A 173 -7.26 3.78 -1.76
C GLY A 173 -6.69 3.38 -0.42
N LEU A 174 -7.15 4.08 0.61
CA LEU A 174 -6.89 3.73 1.99
C LEU A 174 -7.85 2.63 2.43
N TYR A 175 -7.32 1.54 2.97
CA TYR A 175 -8.08 0.44 3.54
C TYR A 175 -7.81 0.32 5.03
N ARG A 176 -8.84 0.01 5.81
CA ARG A 176 -8.73 -0.15 7.27
C ARG A 176 -9.45 -1.40 7.75
N VAL A 177 -8.81 -2.11 8.67
CA VAL A 177 -9.45 -3.16 9.47
C VAL A 177 -10.21 -2.49 10.60
N ARG A 178 -11.55 -2.63 10.61
CA ARG A 178 -12.42 -1.94 11.57
C ARG A 178 -12.57 -2.71 12.89
N SER A 179 -13.08 -3.93 12.82
CA SER A 179 -13.33 -4.76 14.01
C SER A 179 -13.04 -6.22 13.69
N THR A 180 -12.02 -6.77 14.36
CA THR A 180 -11.61 -8.15 14.18
C THR A 180 -12.53 -9.07 14.94
N THR A 181 -13.10 -10.05 14.26
CA THR A 181 -13.85 -11.11 14.93
C THR A 181 -12.93 -12.27 15.25
N ILE A 182 -12.83 -12.61 16.54
CA ILE A 182 -12.13 -13.80 17.01
C ILE A 182 -13.19 -14.80 17.45
N SER A 183 -13.19 -15.98 16.87
CA SER A 183 -14.20 -17.00 17.14
C SER A 183 -13.61 -18.40 17.30
N THR A 184 -14.31 -19.27 17.99
CA THR A 184 -13.99 -20.70 18.05
C THR A 184 -15.29 -21.51 18.11
N ARG A 185 -15.20 -22.76 17.68
CA ARG A 185 -16.24 -23.78 17.84
C ARG A 185 -15.73 -24.98 18.64
N TYR A 186 -14.48 -24.93 19.11
CA TYR A 186 -13.86 -26.00 19.88
C TYR A 186 -14.57 -26.19 21.23
N PRO A 187 -14.67 -27.43 21.77
CA PRO A 187 -14.19 -28.69 21.22
C PRO A 187 -15.16 -29.44 20.29
N LEU A 188 -16.46 -29.47 20.61
CA LEU A 188 -17.40 -30.40 19.96
C LEU A 188 -18.14 -29.78 18.76
N GLY A 189 -17.96 -28.50 18.48
CA GLY A 189 -18.67 -27.82 17.40
C GLY A 189 -20.14 -27.52 17.69
N LEU A 190 -20.67 -27.81 18.88
CA LEU A 190 -22.08 -27.60 19.25
C LEU A 190 -22.45 -26.12 19.43
N GLY A 191 -21.47 -25.24 19.60
CA GLY A 191 -21.70 -23.81 19.74
C GLY A 191 -20.50 -22.99 19.27
N ARG A 192 -20.78 -21.82 18.68
CA ARG A 192 -19.78 -20.84 18.28
C ARG A 192 -19.71 -19.74 19.33
N GLY A 193 -18.55 -19.61 19.97
CA GLY A 193 -18.19 -18.41 20.72
C GLY A 193 -17.54 -17.39 19.79
N TRP A 194 -17.83 -16.11 19.95
CA TRP A 194 -17.06 -15.04 19.29
C TRP A 194 -17.01 -13.77 20.11
N ARG A 195 -15.99 -12.96 19.84
CA ARG A 195 -15.88 -11.59 20.34
C ARG A 195 -15.18 -10.71 19.32
N GLU A 196 -15.42 -9.42 19.46
CA GLU A 196 -14.70 -8.41 18.71
C GLU A 196 -13.40 -8.03 19.44
N ALA A 197 -12.37 -7.74 18.67
CA ALA A 197 -11.10 -7.20 19.14
C ALA A 197 -10.81 -5.91 18.39
N ASP A 198 -10.59 -4.85 19.16
CA ASP A 198 -10.32 -3.52 18.63
C ASP A 198 -8.82 -3.38 18.38
N GLN A 199 -8.43 -3.56 17.12
CA GLN A 199 -7.09 -3.26 16.66
C GLN A 199 -7.13 -2.90 15.18
N GLN A 200 -6.65 -1.70 14.89
CA GLN A 200 -6.68 -1.13 13.56
C GLN A 200 -5.40 -1.46 12.81
N LEU A 201 -5.55 -1.82 11.55
CA LEU A 201 -4.49 -1.87 10.55
C LEU A 201 -4.94 -0.96 9.42
N GLU A 202 -4.06 -0.07 8.99
CA GLU A 202 -4.24 0.75 7.80
C GLU A 202 -3.30 0.26 6.71
N LEU A 203 -3.81 0.18 5.49
CA LEU A 203 -3.07 -0.25 4.32
C LEU A 203 -3.41 0.69 3.18
N ILE A 204 -2.39 1.28 2.57
CA ILE A 204 -2.57 2.10 1.36
C ILE A 204 -2.40 1.21 0.15
N VAL A 205 -3.38 1.22 -0.75
CA VAL A 205 -3.31 0.53 -2.04
C VAL A 205 -3.00 1.56 -3.11
N HIS A 206 -1.78 1.53 -3.65
CA HIS A 206 -1.30 2.39 -4.72
C HIS A 206 -2.01 2.10 -6.06
N PRO A 207 -2.04 3.08 -6.97
CA PRO A 207 -2.53 2.88 -8.33
C PRO A 207 -1.87 1.67 -9.02
N PRO A 208 -2.58 0.96 -9.91
CA PRO A 208 -1.96 -0.09 -10.70
C PRO A 208 -0.81 0.48 -11.54
N GLN A 209 0.18 -0.37 -11.79
CA GLN A 209 1.42 0.00 -12.45
C GLN A 209 1.40 -0.65 -13.81
N GLY A 210 1.51 0.15 -14.86
CA GLY A 210 1.47 -0.34 -16.23
C GLY A 210 2.82 -0.32 -16.90
N GLU A 211 2.77 -0.45 -18.21
CA GLU A 211 3.92 -0.40 -19.09
C GLU A 211 3.85 0.89 -19.92
N LEU A 212 4.96 1.60 -19.98
CA LEU A 212 5.11 2.78 -20.81
C LEU A 212 5.70 2.36 -22.15
N SER A 213 5.06 2.82 -23.23
CA SER A 213 5.52 2.59 -24.60
C SER A 213 6.82 3.36 -24.86
N PRO A 214 7.74 2.86 -25.71
CA PRO A 214 8.94 3.61 -26.13
C PRO A 214 8.65 4.99 -26.73
N ARG A 215 7.41 5.23 -27.20
CA ARG A 215 6.96 6.56 -27.64
C ARG A 215 7.02 7.61 -26.53
N ILE A 216 6.99 7.20 -25.26
CA ILE A 216 7.14 8.12 -24.14
C ILE A 216 8.51 8.79 -24.16
N ASP A 217 9.58 8.07 -24.53
CA ASP A 217 10.90 8.67 -24.57
C ASP A 217 10.96 9.75 -25.65
N TRP A 218 10.30 9.54 -26.80
CA TRP A 218 10.16 10.58 -27.84
C TRP A 218 9.33 11.77 -27.38
N LEU A 219 8.23 11.53 -26.67
CA LEU A 219 7.38 12.56 -26.05
C LEU A 219 8.23 13.48 -25.17
N LEU A 220 9.11 12.87 -24.37
CA LEU A 220 9.96 13.54 -23.39
C LEU A 220 11.28 14.08 -23.99
N ASP A 221 11.81 13.49 -25.07
CA ASP A 221 13.07 13.89 -25.72
C ASP A 221 12.91 14.97 -26.79
N GLN A 222 11.77 15.06 -27.48
CA GLN A 222 11.46 16.21 -28.35
C GLN A 222 11.51 17.54 -27.58
N GLU A 223 11.46 17.47 -26.25
CA GLU A 223 11.59 18.59 -25.34
C GLU A 223 13.04 19.11 -25.19
N ARG A 224 14.07 18.35 -25.60
CA ARG A 224 15.49 18.78 -25.54
C ARG A 224 15.86 19.84 -26.58
N VAL A 225 15.22 19.83 -27.76
CA VAL A 225 15.66 20.63 -28.92
C VAL A 225 15.52 22.15 -28.69
N GLY A 226 14.73 22.57 -27.70
CA GLY A 226 14.60 23.99 -27.30
C GLY A 226 15.57 24.45 -26.22
N GLN A 227 15.97 23.56 -25.31
CA GLN A 227 16.88 23.89 -24.20
C GLN A 227 18.33 24.01 -24.66
N SER A 228 18.71 23.34 -25.75
CA SER A 228 20.04 23.45 -26.37
C SER A 228 20.36 24.82 -26.96
N ARG A 229 19.42 25.77 -27.05
CA ARG A 229 19.74 27.15 -27.47
C ARG A 229 20.14 28.08 -26.33
N ALA A 230 19.77 27.77 -25.09
CA ALA A 230 20.15 28.55 -23.90
C ALA A 230 21.32 27.92 -23.13
N ALA A 231 21.56 26.62 -23.29
CA ALA A 231 22.63 25.87 -22.62
C ALA A 231 23.85 25.57 -23.51
N THR A 232 24.10 26.35 -24.56
CA THR A 232 25.39 26.30 -25.29
C THR A 232 26.54 26.98 -24.53
N SER A 233 26.46 27.03 -23.20
CA SER A 233 27.68 27.13 -22.41
C SER A 233 28.31 25.76 -22.40
N VAL A 234 29.25 25.56 -23.32
CA VAL A 234 30.26 24.49 -23.28
C VAL A 234 31.08 24.72 -22.01
N GLY A 235 30.48 24.38 -20.87
CA GLY A 235 30.98 24.67 -19.54
C GLY A 235 31.75 23.47 -19.02
N VAL A 236 33.03 23.72 -18.79
CA VAL A 236 34.06 22.82 -18.28
C VAL A 236 33.70 22.30 -16.85
N HIS A 237 32.73 21.39 -16.72
CA HIS A 237 32.37 20.74 -15.44
C HIS A 237 32.45 19.20 -15.48
N GLU A 238 32.72 18.61 -14.30
CA GLU A 238 33.03 17.20 -14.05
C GLU A 238 31.83 16.28 -14.37
N GLY A 239 31.94 15.49 -15.45
CA GLY A 239 30.98 14.45 -15.86
C GLY A 239 31.66 13.08 -16.06
N GLU A 240 30.97 12.10 -16.66
CA GLU A 240 31.56 10.80 -17.02
C GLU A 240 32.45 10.93 -18.26
N PHE A 241 33.61 10.27 -18.26
CA PHE A 241 34.55 10.32 -19.38
C PHE A 241 33.93 9.73 -20.65
N TYR A 242 33.78 10.56 -21.67
CA TYR A 242 33.20 10.20 -22.96
C TYR A 242 34.29 9.82 -23.97
N GLY A 243 35.40 10.57 -24.00
CA GLY A 243 36.45 10.37 -24.98
C GLY A 243 37.57 11.39 -24.91
N LEU A 244 38.45 11.38 -25.90
CA LEU A 244 39.56 12.31 -26.04
C LEU A 244 39.37 13.14 -27.30
N ARG A 245 39.58 14.45 -27.20
CA ARG A 245 39.62 15.35 -28.36
C ARG A 245 40.88 16.22 -28.36
N PRO A 246 41.30 16.76 -29.52
CA PRO A 246 42.36 17.76 -29.58
C PRO A 246 42.01 18.98 -28.70
N TRP A 247 43.02 19.50 -27.99
CA TRP A 247 42.92 20.72 -27.18
C TRP A 247 42.68 21.93 -28.09
N ALA A 248 41.73 22.78 -27.72
CA ALA A 248 41.46 24.05 -28.38
C ALA A 248 41.69 25.22 -27.43
N THR A 249 41.98 26.39 -27.99
CA THR A 249 42.19 27.61 -27.23
C THR A 249 40.92 27.95 -26.44
N GLY A 250 41.03 27.91 -25.11
CA GLY A 250 39.89 28.07 -24.18
C GLY A 250 39.66 26.86 -23.27
N ASP A 251 40.22 25.70 -23.62
CA ASP A 251 40.11 24.49 -22.81
C ASP A 251 41.02 24.54 -21.57
N SER A 252 40.48 24.15 -20.41
CA SER A 252 41.23 24.12 -19.15
C SER A 252 42.40 23.14 -19.21
N LYS A 253 43.59 23.61 -18.81
CA LYS A 253 44.81 22.79 -18.73
C LYS A 253 44.68 21.61 -17.74
N ARG A 254 43.77 21.70 -16.75
CA ARG A 254 43.49 20.63 -15.77
C ARG A 254 42.98 19.34 -16.43
N TRP A 255 42.43 19.44 -17.63
CA TRP A 255 41.76 18.33 -18.32
C TRP A 255 42.58 17.71 -19.43
N ILE A 256 43.83 18.15 -19.58
CA ILE A 256 44.76 17.56 -20.53
C ILE A 256 45.06 16.12 -20.10
N HIS A 257 44.82 15.17 -21.00
CA HIS A 257 45.17 13.77 -20.77
C HIS A 257 46.65 13.55 -21.11
N TRP A 258 47.54 13.89 -20.17
CA TRP A 258 48.99 13.89 -20.37
C TRP A 258 49.54 12.59 -20.97
N ARG A 259 49.00 11.43 -20.59
CA ARG A 259 49.42 10.14 -21.13
C ARG A 259 49.15 9.98 -22.63
N THR A 260 48.04 10.53 -23.14
CA THR A 260 47.73 10.49 -24.57
C THR A 260 48.49 11.58 -25.32
N THR A 261 48.55 12.77 -24.73
CA THR A 261 49.36 13.88 -25.24
C THR A 261 50.82 13.48 -25.48
N ALA A 262 51.44 12.77 -24.53
CA ALA A 262 52.81 12.29 -24.64
C ALA A 262 53.01 11.24 -25.76
N ARG A 263 51.97 10.47 -26.10
CA ARG A 263 52.03 9.46 -27.17
C ARG A 263 51.79 10.03 -28.55
N LEU A 264 50.90 11.01 -28.68
CA LEU A 264 50.47 11.55 -29.97
C LEU A 264 51.22 12.84 -30.38
N GLY A 265 52.00 13.44 -29.48
CA GLY A 265 52.77 14.66 -29.74
C GLY A 265 51.94 15.95 -29.81
N HIS A 266 50.63 15.87 -29.59
CA HIS A 266 49.72 17.02 -29.56
C HIS A 266 48.80 16.97 -28.34
N LEU A 267 48.43 18.14 -27.81
CA LEU A 267 47.59 18.26 -26.62
C LEU A 267 46.21 17.64 -26.85
N SER A 268 45.83 16.67 -26.01
CA SER A 268 44.50 16.05 -26.00
C SER A 268 43.80 16.31 -24.66
N VAL A 269 42.50 16.59 -24.69
CA VAL A 269 41.66 16.90 -23.53
C VAL A 269 40.63 15.82 -23.32
N ARG A 270 40.36 15.47 -22.05
CA ARG A 270 39.23 14.61 -21.67
C ARG A 270 37.92 15.31 -22.02
N GLN A 271 37.12 14.69 -22.87
CA GLN A 271 35.74 15.07 -23.11
C GLN A 271 34.86 14.31 -22.12
N PHE A 272 33.95 15.03 -21.47
CA PHE A 272 32.98 14.44 -20.56
C PHE A 272 31.59 14.49 -21.23
N GLU A 273 30.81 13.42 -21.10
CA GLU A 273 29.43 13.40 -21.60
C GLU A 273 28.56 14.20 -20.65
N HIS A 274 27.99 15.30 -21.14
CA HIS A 274 27.01 16.06 -20.37
C HIS A 274 25.60 15.50 -20.66
N ARG A 275 25.27 14.37 -20.05
CA ARG A 275 23.87 13.92 -20.01
C ARG A 275 23.16 14.73 -18.92
N GLN A 276 22.59 15.87 -19.31
CA GLN A 276 21.73 16.68 -18.43
C GLN A 276 20.63 15.81 -17.82
N GLN A 277 20.37 16.03 -16.53
CA GLN A 277 19.23 15.44 -15.83
C GLN A 277 17.94 15.83 -16.55
N ARG A 278 17.08 14.88 -16.93
CA ARG A 278 15.76 15.24 -17.48
C ARG A 278 14.87 15.65 -16.32
N GLN A 279 14.37 16.89 -16.37
CA GLN A 279 13.36 17.36 -15.43
C GLN A 279 12.05 17.58 -16.18
N ILE A 280 11.02 16.85 -15.78
CA ILE A 280 9.70 16.86 -16.42
C ILE A 280 8.70 17.42 -15.42
N ASN A 281 7.86 18.35 -15.87
CA ASN A 281 6.71 18.81 -15.09
C ASN A 281 5.44 18.16 -15.62
N VAL A 282 4.69 17.51 -14.75
CA VAL A 282 3.41 16.87 -15.05
C VAL A 282 2.32 17.55 -14.24
N LEU A 283 1.27 17.99 -14.91
CA LEU A 283 0.01 18.35 -14.28
C LEU A 283 -0.99 17.22 -14.56
N LEU A 284 -1.48 16.59 -13.49
CA LEU A 284 -2.59 15.65 -13.55
C LEU A 284 -3.89 16.39 -13.18
N ASP A 285 -4.79 16.52 -14.15
CA ASP A 285 -6.10 17.14 -13.98
C ASP A 285 -7.18 16.06 -13.91
N VAL A 286 -7.74 15.87 -12.71
CA VAL A 286 -8.68 14.80 -12.35
C VAL A 286 -10.09 15.37 -12.31
N TYR A 287 -10.60 15.69 -13.49
CA TYR A 287 -11.94 16.21 -13.71
C TYR A 287 -12.96 15.08 -13.91
N ASP A 288 -14.08 15.13 -13.19
CA ASP A 288 -15.22 14.23 -13.40
C ASP A 288 -16.54 15.00 -13.22
N SER A 289 -17.36 15.06 -14.28
CA SER A 289 -18.65 15.75 -14.28
C SER A 289 -19.76 14.91 -13.63
N ASP A 290 -19.71 13.58 -13.78
CA ASP A 290 -20.86 12.70 -13.53
C ASP A 290 -20.58 11.58 -12.51
N GLY A 291 -19.34 11.44 -12.05
CA GLY A 291 -18.95 10.53 -10.96
C GLY A 291 -18.96 9.03 -11.32
N VAL A 292 -19.51 8.66 -12.48
CA VAL A 292 -19.74 7.27 -12.91
C VAL A 292 -19.13 6.98 -14.27
N SER A 293 -19.25 7.89 -15.25
CA SER A 293 -18.89 7.61 -16.65
C SER A 293 -17.39 7.77 -16.98
N ARG A 294 -16.60 8.46 -16.13
CA ARG A 294 -15.16 8.71 -16.37
C ARG A 294 -14.23 7.96 -15.42
N GLY A 295 -14.77 7.02 -14.64
CA GLY A 295 -14.01 6.28 -13.63
C GLY A 295 -12.74 5.66 -14.21
N ASP A 296 -12.86 4.92 -15.30
CA ASP A 296 -11.73 4.21 -15.90
C ASP A 296 -10.67 5.16 -16.49
N SER A 297 -11.08 6.26 -17.13
CA SER A 297 -10.15 7.30 -17.61
C SER A 297 -9.40 7.97 -16.45
N VAL A 298 -10.07 8.23 -15.33
CA VAL A 298 -9.45 8.75 -14.11
C VAL A 298 -8.43 7.76 -13.55
N GLU A 299 -8.80 6.48 -13.43
CA GLU A 299 -7.87 5.43 -12.99
C GLU A 299 -6.66 5.34 -13.91
N LYS A 300 -6.87 5.39 -15.23
CA LYS A 300 -5.81 5.30 -16.24
C LYS A 300 -4.86 6.49 -16.17
N ALA A 301 -5.38 7.71 -16.04
CA ALA A 301 -4.58 8.94 -15.88
C ALA A 301 -3.69 8.89 -14.62
N ILE A 302 -4.27 8.47 -13.49
CA ILE A 302 -3.54 8.33 -12.22
C ILE A 302 -2.46 7.24 -12.32
N SER A 303 -2.80 6.10 -12.94
CA SER A 303 -1.89 4.97 -13.13
C SER A 303 -0.72 5.31 -14.05
N PHE A 304 -0.97 6.10 -15.10
CA PHE A 304 0.08 6.62 -15.97
C PHE A 304 1.07 7.48 -15.21
N VAL A 305 0.60 8.48 -14.46
CA VAL A 305 1.47 9.37 -13.66
C VAL A 305 2.27 8.57 -12.63
N ALA A 306 1.63 7.60 -11.97
CA ALA A 306 2.29 6.70 -11.02
C ALA A 306 3.41 5.86 -11.68
N THR A 307 3.14 5.33 -12.88
CA THR A 307 4.10 4.53 -13.66
C THR A 307 5.26 5.39 -14.16
N LEU A 308 4.96 6.60 -14.66
CA LEU A 308 5.95 7.57 -15.11
C LEU A 308 6.90 7.98 -13.98
N ALA A 309 6.35 8.31 -12.80
CA ALA A 309 7.14 8.63 -11.62
C ALA A 309 8.08 7.49 -11.22
N ARG A 310 7.60 6.25 -11.29
CA ARG A 310 8.41 5.07 -10.99
C ARG A 310 9.53 4.88 -12.02
N GLN A 311 9.25 5.05 -13.31
CA GLN A 311 10.26 4.96 -14.36
C GLN A 311 11.36 6.02 -14.16
N MET A 312 10.98 7.25 -13.88
CA MET A 312 11.93 8.35 -13.70
C MET A 312 12.86 8.13 -12.50
N VAL A 313 12.33 7.66 -11.37
CA VAL A 313 13.16 7.31 -10.20
C VAL A 313 14.08 6.12 -10.49
N ARG A 314 13.65 5.14 -11.30
CA ARG A 314 14.50 4.01 -11.71
C ARG A 314 15.63 4.44 -12.64
N ALA A 315 15.40 5.42 -13.52
CA ALA A 315 16.40 5.97 -14.43
C ALA A 315 17.56 6.71 -13.72
N SER A 316 17.47 6.92 -12.40
CA SER A 316 18.53 7.38 -11.49
C SER A 316 19.11 8.79 -11.73
N ARG A 317 18.85 9.44 -12.87
CA ARG A 317 19.31 10.81 -13.17
C ARG A 317 18.21 11.77 -13.61
N ASP A 318 16.95 11.34 -13.57
CA ASP A 318 15.81 12.17 -13.96
C ASP A 318 14.98 12.59 -12.73
N SER A 319 14.36 13.77 -12.80
CA SER A 319 13.52 14.32 -11.73
C SER A 319 12.13 14.65 -12.27
N LEU A 320 11.10 14.26 -11.52
CA LEU A 320 9.71 14.52 -11.89
C LEU A 320 9.08 15.51 -10.93
N SER A 321 8.52 16.60 -11.43
CA SER A 321 7.62 17.45 -10.65
C SER A 321 6.18 17.17 -11.05
N VAL A 322 5.34 16.71 -10.12
CA VAL A 322 3.93 16.40 -10.36
C VAL A 322 3.07 17.38 -9.59
N ALA A 323 2.12 18.05 -10.25
CA ALA A 323 0.98 18.63 -9.56
C ALA A 323 -0.30 17.90 -9.94
N VAL A 324 -1.18 17.78 -8.95
CA VAL A 324 -2.46 17.10 -9.06
C VAL A 324 -3.54 18.13 -8.80
N ALA A 325 -4.38 18.40 -9.80
CA ALA A 325 -5.59 19.19 -9.69
C ALA A 325 -6.77 18.22 -9.59
N ALA A 326 -7.28 18.02 -8.38
CA ALA A 326 -8.35 17.07 -8.10
C ALA A 326 -9.39 17.72 -7.18
N HIS A 327 -9.90 17.04 -6.15
CA HIS A 327 -10.68 17.73 -5.11
C HIS A 327 -9.90 18.85 -4.39
N GLN A 328 -8.58 18.68 -4.29
CA GLN A 328 -7.64 19.69 -3.80
C GLN A 328 -6.44 19.74 -4.74
N ALA A 329 -5.78 20.90 -4.83
CA ALA A 329 -4.50 21.01 -5.50
C ALA A 329 -3.37 20.51 -4.60
N GLN A 330 -2.49 19.68 -5.14
CA GLN A 330 -1.27 19.24 -4.46
C GLN A 330 -0.12 19.24 -5.45
N ALA A 331 1.10 19.46 -4.98
CA ALA A 331 2.29 19.37 -5.82
C ALA A 331 3.45 18.69 -5.09
N PHE A 332 4.21 17.93 -5.87
CA PHE A 332 5.37 17.16 -5.49
C PHE A 332 6.49 17.57 -6.42
N THR A 333 7.43 18.36 -5.91
CA THR A 333 8.54 18.88 -6.72
C THR A 333 9.74 17.95 -6.62
N SER A 334 10.41 17.70 -7.74
CA SER A 334 11.67 16.93 -7.78
C SER A 334 11.57 15.55 -7.12
N VAL A 335 10.66 14.71 -7.59
CA VAL A 335 10.59 13.29 -7.24
C VAL A 335 11.75 12.58 -7.94
N HIS A 336 12.82 12.33 -7.18
CA HIS A 336 14.04 11.67 -7.65
C HIS A 336 14.50 10.53 -6.71
N SER A 337 13.80 10.32 -5.59
CA SER A 337 14.16 9.30 -4.59
C SER A 337 13.01 8.32 -4.35
N PRO A 338 13.30 7.07 -3.94
CA PRO A 338 12.27 6.08 -3.61
C PRO A 338 11.31 6.55 -2.51
N VAL A 339 11.78 7.33 -1.54
CA VAL A 339 10.94 7.86 -0.46
C VAL A 339 9.92 8.86 -1.00
N LEU A 340 10.35 9.81 -1.83
CA LEU A 340 9.45 10.77 -2.48
C LEU A 340 8.47 10.08 -3.44
N LEU A 341 8.91 9.02 -4.12
CA LEU A 341 8.02 8.21 -4.95
C LEU A 341 6.89 7.59 -4.11
N VAL A 342 7.20 6.98 -2.97
CA VAL A 342 6.17 6.42 -2.06
C VAL A 342 5.20 7.50 -1.62
N HIS A 343 5.69 8.69 -1.23
CA HIS A 343 4.81 9.81 -0.86
C HIS A 343 3.88 10.26 -1.99
N LEU A 344 4.39 10.35 -3.23
CA LEU A 344 3.56 10.65 -4.39
C LEU A 344 2.50 9.55 -4.60
N LEU A 345 2.88 8.28 -4.55
CA LEU A 345 1.97 7.15 -4.74
C LEU A 345 0.90 7.05 -3.63
N ASP A 346 1.26 7.37 -2.38
CA ASP A 346 0.31 7.43 -1.26
C ASP A 346 -0.75 8.52 -1.50
N ASN A 347 -0.35 9.67 -2.03
CA ASN A 347 -1.30 10.72 -2.37
C ASN A 347 -2.16 10.32 -3.57
N LEU A 348 -1.56 9.80 -4.65
CA LEU A 348 -2.30 9.31 -5.83
C LEU A 348 -3.29 8.18 -5.48
N ALA A 349 -3.02 7.38 -4.45
CA ALA A 349 -3.94 6.36 -3.95
C ALA A 349 -5.26 6.96 -3.40
N VAL A 350 -5.21 8.16 -2.81
CA VAL A 350 -6.33 8.80 -2.11
C VAL A 350 -6.93 9.97 -2.92
N VAL A 351 -6.32 10.33 -4.07
CA VAL A 351 -6.82 11.38 -4.97
C VAL A 351 -8.26 11.11 -5.40
N LYS A 352 -9.12 12.11 -5.18
CA LYS A 352 -10.54 12.10 -5.53
C LYS A 352 -10.81 13.00 -6.73
N PRO A 353 -11.55 12.53 -7.74
CA PRO A 353 -11.97 13.39 -8.83
C PRO A 353 -12.85 14.54 -8.33
N SER A 354 -12.86 15.63 -9.09
CA SER A 354 -13.67 16.82 -8.80
C SER A 354 -14.37 17.31 -10.06
N ASN A 355 -15.56 17.90 -9.91
CA ASN A 355 -16.25 18.59 -11.00
C ASN A 355 -15.69 20.01 -11.25
N ALA A 356 -14.87 20.53 -10.33
CA ALA A 356 -14.21 21.82 -10.44
C ALA A 356 -12.81 21.75 -9.82
N PRO A 357 -11.87 21.01 -10.44
CA PRO A 357 -10.51 20.87 -9.93
C PRO A 357 -9.77 22.23 -9.96
N PRO A 358 -9.04 22.61 -8.90
CA PRO A 358 -8.32 23.88 -8.82
C PRO A 358 -7.00 23.83 -9.60
N ILE A 359 -7.10 23.81 -10.93
CA ILE A 359 -5.94 23.72 -11.86
C ILE A 359 -4.96 24.88 -11.67
N GLU A 360 -5.46 26.09 -11.46
CA GLU A 360 -4.62 27.29 -11.31
C GLU A 360 -3.72 27.21 -10.07
N GLU A 361 -4.23 26.63 -8.98
CA GLU A 361 -3.47 26.41 -7.75
C GLU A 361 -2.40 25.33 -7.93
N ALA A 362 -2.74 24.23 -8.62
CA ALA A 362 -1.81 23.16 -8.98
C ALA A 362 -0.67 23.69 -9.89
N LEU A 363 -1.00 24.51 -10.89
CA LEU A 363 -0.01 25.16 -11.76
C LEU A 363 0.85 26.17 -10.99
N ARG A 364 0.27 26.91 -10.05
CA ARG A 364 1.03 27.86 -9.22
C ARG A 364 2.04 27.11 -8.35
N ALA A 365 1.68 25.94 -7.85
CA ALA A 365 2.59 25.10 -7.09
C ALA A 365 3.75 24.55 -7.95
N LEU A 366 3.54 24.35 -9.27
CA LEU A 366 4.62 24.01 -10.21
C LEU A 366 5.46 25.20 -10.70
N SER A 367 5.06 26.44 -10.41
CA SER A 367 5.68 27.63 -11.01
C SER A 367 7.20 27.68 -10.88
N VAL A 368 7.74 27.33 -9.71
CA VAL A 368 9.20 27.30 -9.46
C VAL A 368 9.92 26.30 -10.38
N SER A 369 9.35 25.09 -10.53
CA SER A 369 9.91 24.05 -11.39
C SER A 369 9.78 24.41 -12.87
N LEU A 370 8.68 25.07 -13.24
CA LEU A 370 8.45 25.56 -14.60
C LEU A 370 9.34 26.76 -14.99
N MET A 371 9.80 27.56 -14.03
CA MET A 371 10.80 28.61 -14.28
C MET A 371 12.16 28.03 -14.66
N GLN A 372 12.51 26.88 -14.10
CA GLN A 372 13.77 26.18 -14.38
C GLN A 372 13.68 25.37 -15.67
N HIS A 373 12.53 24.72 -15.89
CA HIS A 373 12.29 23.86 -17.05
C HIS A 373 10.94 24.19 -17.66
N SER A 374 10.95 24.78 -18.85
CA SER A 374 9.75 25.26 -19.54
C SER A 374 8.93 24.15 -20.20
N ASN A 375 9.01 22.90 -19.75
CA ASN A 375 8.23 21.79 -20.30
C ASN A 375 7.10 21.45 -19.35
N LEU A 376 5.88 21.26 -19.87
CA LEU A 376 4.71 20.89 -19.07
C LEU A 376 3.86 19.87 -19.83
N LEU A 377 3.78 18.66 -19.28
CA LEU A 377 2.86 17.62 -19.72
C LEU A 377 1.58 17.69 -18.90
N ILE A 378 0.45 17.95 -19.54
CA ILE A 378 -0.86 17.98 -18.91
C ILE A 378 -1.59 16.68 -19.27
N ILE A 379 -1.89 15.87 -18.26
CA ILE A 379 -2.72 14.67 -18.37
C ILE A 379 -4.07 15.02 -17.80
N SER A 380 -5.10 15.08 -18.64
CA SER A 380 -6.43 15.50 -18.19
C SER A 380 -7.52 14.53 -18.60
N THR A 381 -8.49 14.35 -17.70
CA THR A 381 -9.75 13.65 -17.97
C THR A 381 -10.88 14.58 -18.42
N ARG A 382 -10.57 15.85 -18.71
CA ARG A 382 -11.48 16.76 -19.41
C ARG A 382 -11.11 16.84 -20.90
N PRO A 383 -12.12 17.02 -21.77
CA PRO A 383 -11.88 17.37 -23.17
C PRO A 383 -11.02 18.63 -23.26
N ASP A 384 -10.08 18.68 -24.21
CA ASP A 384 -9.14 19.80 -24.35
C ASP A 384 -9.87 21.15 -24.37
N GLN A 385 -9.67 21.90 -23.29
CA GLN A 385 -10.20 23.24 -23.05
C GLN A 385 -9.06 24.16 -22.59
N MET A 386 -7.84 23.90 -23.07
CA MET A 386 -6.66 24.66 -22.68
C MET A 386 -6.87 26.17 -22.85
N GLU A 387 -7.54 26.58 -23.94
CA GLU A 387 -7.86 27.98 -24.22
C GLU A 387 -8.63 28.65 -23.07
N HIS A 388 -9.62 27.99 -22.49
CA HIS A 388 -10.38 28.53 -21.36
C HIS A 388 -9.53 28.66 -20.08
N VAL A 389 -8.57 27.75 -19.86
CA VAL A 389 -7.63 27.85 -18.74
C VAL A 389 -6.69 29.04 -18.94
N PHE A 390 -6.18 29.23 -20.16
CA PHE A 390 -5.32 30.35 -20.52
C PHE A 390 -6.03 31.70 -20.37
N GLN A 391 -7.27 31.80 -20.85
CA GLN A 391 -8.10 33.01 -20.74
C GLN A 391 -8.32 33.41 -19.28
N ARG A 392 -8.61 32.47 -18.38
CA ARG A 392 -8.78 32.77 -16.94
C ARG A 392 -7.49 33.27 -16.28
N LEU A 393 -6.34 32.84 -16.81
CA LEU A 393 -5.03 33.20 -16.29
C LEU A 393 -4.48 34.49 -16.91
N GLU A 394 -5.15 35.08 -17.91
CA GLU A 394 -4.68 36.30 -18.57
C GLU A 394 -4.33 37.41 -17.56
N GLY A 395 -3.20 38.08 -17.81
CA GLY A 395 -2.68 39.13 -16.92
C GLY A 395 -1.95 38.62 -15.67
N THR A 396 -2.00 37.32 -15.34
CA THR A 396 -1.26 36.77 -14.18
C THR A 396 0.22 36.49 -14.52
N PRO A 397 1.13 36.48 -13.51
CA PRO A 397 2.51 36.04 -13.73
C PRO A 397 2.60 34.58 -14.24
N LEU A 398 1.60 33.76 -13.89
CA LEU A 398 1.51 32.37 -14.31
C LEU A 398 1.23 32.24 -15.81
N HIS A 399 0.36 33.09 -16.37
CA HIS A 399 0.13 33.13 -17.81
C HIS A 399 1.39 33.45 -18.61
N ARG A 400 2.21 34.41 -18.15
CA ARG A 400 3.51 34.71 -18.80
C ARG A 400 4.47 33.54 -18.79
N LEU A 401 4.43 32.74 -17.73
CA LEU A 401 5.27 31.55 -17.59
C LEU A 401 4.76 30.42 -18.49
N LEU A 402 3.44 30.18 -18.54
CA LEU A 402 2.83 29.18 -19.42
C LEU A 402 2.98 29.54 -20.90
N ALA A 403 2.90 30.82 -21.26
CA ALA A 403 3.12 31.29 -22.63
C ALA A 403 4.56 31.00 -23.14
N ARG A 404 5.51 30.85 -22.22
CA ARG A 404 6.90 30.43 -22.52
C ARG A 404 7.09 28.92 -22.40
N ALA A 405 6.15 28.23 -21.77
CA ALA A 405 6.22 26.80 -21.58
C ALA A 405 5.79 26.07 -22.86
N ARG A 406 6.50 24.98 -23.17
CA ARG A 406 6.09 23.97 -24.12
C ARG A 406 5.08 23.07 -23.42
N ILE A 407 3.82 23.35 -23.65
CA ILE A 407 2.72 22.59 -23.07
C ILE A 407 2.29 21.51 -24.03
N ARG A 408 2.12 20.29 -23.53
CA ARG A 408 1.48 19.21 -24.26
C ARG A 408 0.29 18.70 -23.46
N TRP A 409 -0.88 18.76 -24.06
CA TRP A 409 -2.11 18.27 -23.49
C TRP A 409 -2.38 16.84 -23.99
N ILE A 410 -2.65 15.92 -23.07
CA ILE A 410 -3.14 14.58 -23.38
C ILE A 410 -4.52 14.43 -22.77
N ASP A 411 -5.51 14.30 -23.66
CA ASP A 411 -6.88 13.97 -23.29
C ASP A 411 -7.03 12.45 -23.16
N VAL A 412 -7.22 12.01 -21.92
CA VAL A 412 -7.37 10.60 -21.59
C VAL A 412 -8.73 10.05 -22.04
N THR A 413 -9.75 10.90 -22.09
CA THR A 413 -11.10 10.49 -22.54
C THR A 413 -11.19 10.26 -24.03
N ALA A 414 -10.32 10.93 -24.81
CA ALA A 414 -10.16 10.72 -26.24
C ALA A 414 -9.25 9.53 -26.60
N GLY A 415 -8.73 8.77 -25.62
CA GLY A 415 -7.85 7.63 -25.85
C GLY A 415 -6.43 8.00 -26.27
N GLN A 416 -6.03 9.27 -26.22
CA GLN A 416 -4.68 9.72 -26.63
C GLN A 416 -3.57 9.15 -25.74
N LEU A 417 -3.92 8.73 -24.51
CA LEU A 417 -2.97 8.16 -23.56
C LEU A 417 -2.52 6.73 -23.96
N ASP A 418 -3.31 6.03 -24.76
CA ASP A 418 -3.14 4.62 -25.11
C ASP A 418 -1.91 4.38 -26.00
N ASP A 419 -1.52 5.40 -26.77
CA ASP A 419 -0.28 5.43 -27.55
C ASP A 419 0.99 5.36 -26.67
N TYR A 420 0.87 5.76 -25.41
CA TYR A 420 1.99 5.94 -24.49
C TYR A 420 1.95 4.96 -23.32
N PHE A 421 0.80 4.37 -23.00
CA PHE A 421 0.60 3.63 -21.75
C PHE A 421 -0.44 2.53 -21.87
N GLN A 422 -0.10 1.37 -21.29
CA GLN A 422 -1.00 0.23 -21.19
C GLN A 422 -1.01 -0.32 -19.76
N LEU A 423 -2.18 -0.65 -19.25
CA LEU A 423 -2.34 -1.32 -17.97
C LEU A 423 -2.09 -2.83 -18.14
N PRO A 424 -1.54 -3.52 -17.13
CA PRO A 424 -1.19 -4.93 -17.22
C PRO A 424 -2.43 -5.84 -17.17
N PHE A 425 -3.57 -5.30 -16.76
CA PHE A 425 -4.87 -5.97 -16.79
C PHE A 425 -5.69 -5.29 -17.89
N PRO A 426 -6.05 -5.99 -18.99
CA PRO A 426 -6.98 -5.44 -19.95
C PRO A 426 -8.31 -5.10 -19.26
N GLU A 427 -8.99 -4.05 -19.74
CA GLU A 427 -10.35 -3.71 -19.33
C GLU A 427 -11.20 -4.98 -19.28
N LYS A 428 -11.95 -5.12 -18.18
CA LYS A 428 -12.71 -6.32 -17.81
C LYS A 428 -13.36 -7.00 -19.02
N GLU A 429 -13.05 -8.28 -19.22
CA GLU A 429 -14.07 -9.20 -19.72
C GLU A 429 -15.21 -9.22 -18.69
N GLU A 430 -16.31 -8.53 -19.00
CA GLU A 430 -17.59 -8.68 -18.31
C GLU A 430 -18.08 -10.12 -18.52
N GLY A 431 -17.64 -11.05 -17.66
CA GLY A 431 -17.94 -12.46 -17.90
C GLY A 431 -17.42 -13.44 -16.86
N SER A 432 -17.62 -13.18 -15.57
CA SER A 432 -17.94 -14.22 -14.56
C SER A 432 -17.76 -13.67 -13.15
N MET A 433 -18.88 -13.20 -12.63
CA MET A 433 -19.10 -13.08 -11.21
C MET A 433 -19.10 -14.49 -10.60
N GLN A 434 -17.92 -15.03 -10.30
CA GLN A 434 -17.78 -16.16 -9.39
C GLN A 434 -16.81 -15.77 -8.29
N THR A 435 -17.42 -15.46 -7.14
CA THR A 435 -16.82 -15.60 -5.82
C THR A 435 -16.40 -17.06 -5.61
N HIS A 436 -15.31 -17.49 -6.24
CA HIS A 436 -14.57 -18.65 -5.80
C HIS A 436 -13.59 -18.18 -4.73
N GLY A 437 -14.08 -18.17 -3.49
CA GLY A 437 -13.19 -18.30 -2.34
C GLY A 437 -12.58 -19.69 -2.43
N GLU A 438 -11.51 -19.81 -3.22
CA GLU A 438 -10.71 -21.02 -3.25
C GLU A 438 -10.19 -21.30 -1.85
N ARG A 439 -10.66 -22.42 -1.31
CA ARG A 439 -10.13 -23.06 -0.13
C ARG A 439 -8.76 -23.65 -0.49
N GLU A 440 -7.77 -22.80 -0.65
CA GLU A 440 -6.40 -23.29 -0.53
C GLU A 440 -6.08 -23.44 0.95
N HIS A 441 -6.24 -24.67 1.44
CA HIS A 441 -5.59 -25.13 2.67
C HIS A 441 -4.07 -25.08 2.46
N TYR A 442 -3.47 -23.89 2.61
CA TYR A 442 -2.03 -23.78 2.75
C TYR A 442 -1.63 -24.08 4.19
N GLY A 443 -0.73 -25.05 4.32
CA GLY A 443 -0.19 -25.55 5.57
C GLY A 443 0.20 -24.42 6.53
N SER A 444 -0.36 -24.55 7.72
CA SER A 444 0.03 -23.86 8.96
C SER A 444 1.51 -24.10 9.20
N GLY A 445 2.36 -23.24 8.64
CA GLY A 445 3.74 -23.05 9.10
C GLY A 445 3.71 -22.33 10.45
N SER A 446 3.08 -22.92 11.46
CA SER A 446 2.95 -22.31 12.77
C SER A 446 4.33 -22.32 13.44
N ARG A 447 5.02 -21.18 13.42
CA ARG A 447 6.15 -20.96 14.33
C ARG A 447 5.58 -20.74 15.72
N GLN A 448 5.93 -21.63 16.65
CA GLN A 448 5.57 -21.53 18.05
C GLN A 448 6.86 -21.31 18.83
N ALA A 449 6.98 -20.20 19.55
CA ALA A 449 8.02 -20.09 20.56
C ALA A 449 7.49 -20.68 21.86
N ILE A 450 8.08 -21.79 22.26
CA ILE A 450 7.96 -22.33 23.61
C ILE A 450 8.83 -21.43 24.49
N ALA A 451 8.22 -20.70 25.43
CA ALA A 451 9.00 -20.01 26.45
C ALA A 451 9.67 -21.08 27.36
N PRO A 452 10.94 -20.88 27.77
CA PRO A 452 11.66 -21.84 28.63
C PRO A 452 10.97 -22.04 29.98
#